data_AF-A0AB38YKD1-F1
#
_entry.id   AF-A0AB38YKD1-F1
#
_cell.length_a   1.000
_cell.length_b   1.000
_cell.length_c   1.000
_cell.angle_alpha   90.00
_cell.angle_beta   90.00
_cell.angle_gamma   90.00
#
_symmetry.space_group_name_H-M   'P 1'
#
loop_
_entity.id
_entity.type
_entity.pdbx_description
1 polymer ?
#
loop_
_entity_poly.entity_id
_entity_poly.type
_entity_poly.pdbx_seq_one_letter_code
_entity_poly.pdbx_strand_id
1 'polypeptide(L)'
;MKLISIGLLGLLLSTGSTAANWDLMGTARDPETGSLIYREFHRVNINSDNSKTRVVEYRDEDDELMVIKTLVTPEGRPYLPELEWDDRIQSSTIIGRFNEGIYQQRIDRPDGNTVERAQLSDLQNTVLDAGFDQYLQDRMTDIIDNGRIDFDFLSLGAGRTYAFTAQLQSLNDNTIEVRVAPRSAIIRFFVDPIDLVYDRETLALQRYQGITNFRRDGSIVNAIIEYEYLTNNSTEG
;
A
#
# COMPACT_ATOMS: atom_id res chain seq x y z
N MET A 1 -60.53 42.09 -8.29
CA MET A 1 -59.13 42.06 -7.80
C MET A 1 -58.68 40.61 -7.82
N LYS A 2 -57.70 40.28 -8.66
CA LYS A 2 -57.13 38.94 -8.86
C LYS A 2 -56.33 38.50 -7.64
N LEU A 3 -56.30 37.20 -7.35
CA LEU A 3 -55.10 36.52 -6.84
C LEU A 3 -55.12 35.08 -7.36
N ILE A 4 -54.14 34.82 -8.22
CA ILE A 4 -53.80 33.53 -8.84
C ILE A 4 -52.85 32.84 -7.85
N SER A 5 -53.19 31.65 -7.37
CA SER A 5 -52.27 30.85 -6.57
C SER A 5 -51.45 29.96 -7.51
N ILE A 6 -50.19 30.34 -7.72
CA ILE A 6 -49.18 29.59 -8.47
C ILE A 6 -48.50 28.61 -7.50
N GLY A 7 -48.37 27.36 -7.95
CA GLY A 7 -47.91 26.23 -7.17
C GLY A 7 -46.42 26.22 -6.82
N LEU A 8 -46.07 25.37 -5.86
CA LEU A 8 -44.71 25.04 -5.49
C LEU A 8 -44.44 23.59 -5.92
N LEU A 9 -43.80 23.43 -7.07
CA LEU A 9 -43.26 22.15 -7.53
C LEU A 9 -41.88 22.00 -6.87
N GLY A 10 -41.79 21.09 -5.88
CA GLY A 10 -40.54 20.78 -5.21
C GLY A 10 -39.59 20.05 -6.15
N LEU A 11 -38.50 20.71 -6.54
CA LEU A 11 -37.41 20.10 -7.27
C LEU A 11 -36.56 19.29 -6.27
N LEU A 12 -36.69 17.97 -6.29
CA LEU A 12 -35.75 17.07 -5.63
C LEU A 12 -34.44 17.07 -6.42
N LEU A 13 -33.44 17.82 -5.93
CA LEU A 13 -32.07 17.70 -6.39
C LEU A 13 -31.51 16.38 -5.87
N SER A 14 -31.51 15.35 -6.72
CA SER A 14 -30.70 14.16 -6.50
C SER A 14 -29.24 14.58 -6.63
N THR A 15 -28.53 14.73 -5.51
CA THR A 15 -27.08 14.77 -5.50
C THR A 15 -26.59 13.41 -5.98
N GLY A 16 -26.19 13.33 -7.25
CA GLY A 16 -25.46 12.17 -7.75
C GLY A 16 -24.18 12.04 -6.93
N SER A 17 -24.11 11.01 -6.09
CA SER A 17 -22.86 10.65 -5.45
C SER A 17 -21.95 10.17 -6.58
N THR A 18 -20.88 10.90 -6.88
CA THR A 18 -19.81 10.40 -7.74
C THR A 18 -19.25 9.19 -7.03
N ALA A 19 -19.63 7.99 -7.46
CA ALA A 19 -19.00 6.76 -7.00
C ALA A 19 -17.49 6.95 -7.18
N ALA A 20 -16.74 6.87 -6.08
CA ALA A 20 -15.30 6.96 -6.14
C ALA A 20 -14.81 5.76 -6.96
N ASN A 21 -14.24 6.01 -8.14
CA ASN A 21 -13.60 4.95 -8.92
C ASN A 21 -12.30 4.57 -8.21
N TRP A 22 -12.19 3.29 -7.88
CA TRP A 22 -11.04 2.65 -7.27
C TRP A 22 -10.46 1.67 -8.29
N ASP A 23 -9.14 1.55 -8.34
CA ASP A 23 -8.45 0.65 -9.28
C ASP A 23 -8.17 -0.72 -8.65
N LEU A 24 -8.07 -0.76 -7.33
CA LEU A 24 -7.72 -1.95 -6.56
C LEU A 24 -8.34 -1.84 -5.16
N MET A 25 -8.92 -2.93 -4.69
CA MET A 25 -9.39 -3.08 -3.32
C MET A 25 -8.65 -4.23 -2.63
N GLY A 26 -8.23 -4.02 -1.37
CA GLY A 26 -7.70 -5.07 -0.51
C GLY A 26 -8.64 -5.33 0.67
N THR A 27 -8.98 -6.58 0.95
CA THR A 27 -9.79 -6.95 2.13
C THR A 27 -8.90 -7.67 3.14
N ALA A 28 -8.59 -7.02 4.27
CA ALA A 28 -7.74 -7.57 5.31
C ALA A 28 -8.57 -8.29 6.38
N ARG A 29 -8.25 -9.57 6.62
CA ARG A 29 -8.91 -10.41 7.61
C ARG A 29 -7.93 -11.00 8.61
N ASP A 30 -8.41 -11.22 9.81
CA ASP A 30 -7.68 -11.91 10.85
C ASP A 30 -7.41 -13.38 10.44
N PRO A 31 -6.15 -13.85 10.46
CA PRO A 31 -5.82 -15.19 9.97
C PRO A 31 -6.43 -16.33 10.80
N GLU A 32 -6.75 -16.09 12.08
CA GLU A 32 -7.25 -17.12 13.00
C GLU A 32 -8.79 -17.20 12.97
N THR A 33 -9.46 -16.05 12.94
CA THR A 33 -10.91 -15.93 13.06
C THR A 33 -11.62 -15.67 11.75
N GLY A 34 -10.92 -15.17 10.72
CA GLY A 34 -11.50 -14.72 9.45
C GLY A 34 -12.27 -13.40 9.54
N SER A 35 -12.29 -12.77 10.72
CA SER A 35 -12.98 -11.50 10.96
C SER A 35 -12.38 -10.39 10.11
N LEU A 36 -13.22 -9.47 9.62
CA LEU A 36 -12.75 -8.29 8.91
C LEU A 36 -11.93 -7.40 9.86
N ILE A 37 -10.77 -6.95 9.42
CA ILE A 37 -9.95 -5.99 10.17
C ILE A 37 -10.11 -4.60 9.57
N TYR A 38 -9.89 -4.49 8.26
CA TYR A 38 -9.99 -3.26 7.48
C TYR A 38 -10.08 -3.55 5.98
N ARG A 39 -10.39 -2.53 5.18
CA ARG A 39 -10.29 -2.54 3.72
C ARG A 39 -9.33 -1.46 3.23
N GLU A 40 -8.65 -1.73 2.12
CA GLU A 40 -7.79 -0.80 1.41
C GLU A 40 -8.44 -0.42 0.09
N PHE A 41 -8.55 0.87 -0.21
CA PHE A 41 -9.07 1.35 -1.49
C PHE A 41 -8.00 2.17 -2.20
N HIS A 42 -7.52 1.67 -3.32
CA HIS A 42 -6.38 2.22 -4.05
C HIS A 42 -6.88 2.97 -5.28
N ARG A 43 -6.33 4.18 -5.47
CA ARG A 43 -6.43 4.94 -6.72
C ARG A 43 -5.04 5.24 -7.23
N VAL A 44 -4.80 4.95 -8.50
CA VAL A 44 -3.51 5.06 -9.17
C VAL A 44 -3.67 5.99 -10.37
N ASN A 45 -2.81 6.99 -10.44
CA ASN A 45 -2.73 7.91 -11.58
C ASN A 45 -1.31 7.93 -12.13
N ILE A 46 -1.19 7.98 -13.45
CA ILE A 46 0.08 8.27 -14.13
C ILE A 46 0.05 9.76 -14.48
N ASN A 47 1.03 10.50 -13.99
CA ASN A 47 1.16 11.93 -14.21
C ASN A 47 1.80 12.22 -15.58
N SER A 48 1.72 13.47 -16.03
CA SER A 48 2.29 13.90 -17.32
C SER A 48 3.82 13.77 -17.41
N ASP A 49 4.50 13.69 -16.27
CA ASP A 49 5.94 13.48 -16.14
C ASP A 49 6.31 12.00 -15.93
N ASN A 50 5.38 11.08 -16.25
CA ASN A 50 5.47 9.63 -16.02
C ASN A 50 5.63 9.20 -14.55
N SER A 51 5.60 10.12 -13.58
CA SER A 51 5.54 9.73 -12.18
C SER A 51 4.19 9.07 -11.88
N LYS A 52 4.19 8.09 -10.97
CA LYS A 52 2.97 7.37 -10.57
C LYS A 52 2.52 7.88 -9.21
N THR A 53 1.29 8.38 -9.12
CA THR A 53 0.67 8.72 -7.84
C THR A 53 -0.26 7.59 -7.41
N ARG A 54 -0.18 7.17 -6.16
CA ARG A 54 -1.14 6.23 -5.55
C ARG A 54 -1.70 6.83 -4.27
N VAL A 55 -3.02 6.90 -4.18
CA VAL A 55 -3.75 7.22 -2.95
C VAL A 55 -4.39 5.95 -2.44
N VAL A 56 -4.21 5.65 -1.16
CA VAL A 56 -4.81 4.50 -0.49
C VAL A 56 -5.61 4.98 0.71
N GLU A 57 -6.90 4.66 0.73
CA GLU A 57 -7.73 4.84 1.92
C GLU A 57 -7.82 3.52 2.67
N TYR A 58 -7.52 3.55 3.97
CA TYR A 58 -7.75 2.43 4.87
C TYR A 58 -9.02 2.70 5.67
N ARG A 59 -9.99 1.80 5.56
CA ARG A 59 -11.29 1.90 6.22
C ARG A 59 -11.54 0.72 7.13
N ASP A 60 -12.15 0.95 8.28
CA ASP A 60 -12.44 -0.12 9.23
C ASP A 60 -13.61 -1.03 8.79
N GLU A 61 -14.12 -1.83 9.72
CA GLU A 61 -15.24 -2.73 9.49
C GLU A 61 -16.57 -2.01 9.22
N ASP A 62 -16.73 -0.81 9.77
CA ASP A 62 -17.89 0.07 9.64
C ASP A 62 -17.76 1.08 8.47
N ASP A 63 -16.70 0.93 7.67
CA ASP A 63 -16.34 1.80 6.53
C ASP A 63 -15.88 3.22 6.94
N GLU A 64 -15.51 3.42 8.20
CA GLU A 64 -14.93 4.68 8.68
C GLU A 64 -13.47 4.80 8.25
N LEU A 65 -13.11 6.00 7.79
CA LEU A 65 -11.76 6.29 7.29
C LEU A 65 -10.76 6.40 8.45
N MET A 66 -9.80 5.48 8.49
CA MET A 66 -8.76 5.40 9.52
C MET A 66 -7.46 6.10 9.09
N VAL A 67 -7.02 5.87 7.85
CA VAL A 67 -5.71 6.32 7.34
C VAL A 67 -5.84 6.70 5.87
N ILE A 68 -5.14 7.76 5.48
CA ILE A 68 -4.86 8.05 4.06
C ILE A 68 -3.36 7.90 3.82
N LYS A 69 -2.99 7.09 2.84
CA LYS A 69 -1.62 7.00 2.34
C LYS A 69 -1.53 7.60 0.94
N THR A 70 -0.67 8.58 0.76
CA THR A 70 -0.32 9.13 -0.56
C THR A 70 1.10 8.73 -0.91
N LEU A 71 1.30 8.22 -2.12
CA LEU A 71 2.59 7.80 -2.66
C LEU A 71 2.83 8.52 -3.97
N VAL A 72 4.04 9.01 -4.17
CA VAL A 72 4.52 9.51 -5.45
C VAL A 72 5.78 8.75 -5.81
N THR A 73 5.71 7.95 -6.87
CA THR A 73 6.85 7.21 -7.41
C THR A 73 7.45 8.00 -8.56
N PRO A 74 8.65 8.61 -8.40
CA PRO A 74 9.29 9.37 -9.46
C PRO A 74 9.73 8.46 -10.61
N GLU A 75 9.76 9.02 -11.82
CA GLU A 75 10.38 8.36 -12.98
C GLU A 75 11.86 8.05 -12.66
N GLY A 76 12.30 6.82 -12.97
CA GLY A 76 13.66 6.35 -12.68
C GLY A 76 13.91 5.87 -11.24
N ARG A 77 12.93 5.98 -10.32
CA ARG A 77 12.99 5.40 -8.96
C ARG A 77 11.74 4.55 -8.64
N PRO A 78 11.46 3.50 -9.42
CA PRO A 78 10.21 2.74 -9.33
C PRO A 78 9.99 2.06 -7.96
N TYR A 79 11.06 1.80 -7.21
CA TYR A 79 11.00 1.02 -5.97
C TYR A 79 11.01 1.86 -4.70
N LEU A 80 11.15 3.19 -4.82
CA LEU A 80 11.32 4.11 -3.70
C LEU A 80 10.36 5.29 -3.85
N PRO A 81 9.07 5.11 -3.52
CA PRO A 81 8.13 6.21 -3.52
C PRO A 81 8.45 7.22 -2.41
N GLU A 82 8.20 8.50 -2.71
CA GLU A 82 7.89 9.47 -1.67
C GLU A 82 6.52 9.15 -1.08
N LEU A 83 6.34 9.40 0.21
CA LEU A 83 5.12 8.97 0.89
C LEU A 83 4.65 9.94 1.96
N GLU A 84 3.34 9.95 2.15
CA GLU A 84 2.68 10.57 3.27
C GLU A 84 1.67 9.57 3.83
N TRP A 85 1.83 9.20 5.10
CA TRP A 85 0.92 8.33 5.84
C TRP A 85 0.23 9.16 6.90
N ASP A 86 -1.01 9.57 6.65
CA ASP A 86 -1.86 10.33 7.57
C ASP A 86 -2.69 9.35 8.41
N ASP A 87 -2.22 9.05 9.63
CA ASP A 87 -2.91 8.17 10.58
C ASP A 87 -3.85 9.00 11.46
N ARG A 88 -5.15 8.89 11.18
CA ARG A 88 -6.20 9.66 11.88
C ARG A 88 -6.55 9.07 13.23
N ILE A 89 -6.28 7.79 13.45
CA ILE A 89 -6.49 7.13 14.74
C ILE A 89 -5.44 7.64 15.73
N GLN A 90 -4.19 7.70 15.29
CA GLN A 90 -3.08 8.13 16.14
C GLN A 90 -2.80 9.64 16.06
N SER A 91 -3.50 10.37 15.18
CA SER A 91 -3.22 11.79 14.88
C SER A 91 -1.76 12.06 14.54
N SER A 92 -1.13 11.18 13.76
CA SER A 92 0.28 11.26 13.40
C SER A 92 0.50 11.12 11.90
N THR A 93 1.53 11.79 11.38
CA THR A 93 1.86 11.75 9.95
C THR A 93 3.29 11.29 9.73
N ILE A 94 3.49 10.24 8.93
CA ILE A 94 4.83 9.84 8.46
C ILE A 94 5.06 10.45 7.09
N ILE A 95 6.16 11.19 6.92
CA ILE A 95 6.50 11.86 5.68
C ILE A 95 7.86 11.37 5.22
N GLY A 96 7.93 10.86 4.00
CA GLY A 96 9.14 10.43 3.32
C GLY A 96 9.32 11.19 2.01
N ARG A 97 10.48 11.82 1.81
CA ARG A 97 10.79 12.67 0.64
C ARG A 97 12.23 12.51 0.22
N PHE A 98 12.53 12.78 -1.05
CA PHE A 98 13.90 12.98 -1.50
C PHE A 98 14.29 14.46 -1.40
N ASN A 99 15.50 14.69 -0.88
CA ASN A 99 16.14 15.99 -0.89
C ASN A 99 17.59 15.81 -1.36
N GLU A 100 17.95 16.41 -2.49
CA GLU A 100 19.30 16.31 -3.09
C GLU A 100 19.83 14.87 -3.23
N GLY A 101 18.92 13.92 -3.54
CA GLY A 101 19.27 12.50 -3.69
C GLY A 101 19.31 11.71 -2.37
N ILE A 102 19.14 12.36 -1.23
CA ILE A 102 19.03 11.74 0.09
C ILE A 102 17.56 11.50 0.41
N TYR A 103 17.21 10.28 0.78
CA TYR A 103 15.87 9.98 1.30
C TYR A 103 15.78 10.37 2.78
N GLN A 104 14.82 11.22 3.10
CA GLN A 104 14.55 11.69 4.45
C GLN A 104 13.17 11.21 4.88
N GLN A 105 13.08 10.74 6.12
CA GLN A 105 11.82 10.34 6.73
C GLN A 105 11.68 10.99 8.09
N ARG A 106 10.50 11.56 8.36
CA ARG A 106 10.12 12.12 9.65
C ARG A 106 8.73 11.67 10.06
N ILE A 107 8.45 11.76 11.36
CA ILE A 107 7.12 11.52 11.93
C ILE A 107 6.69 12.77 12.69
N ASP A 108 5.58 13.35 12.27
CA ASP A 108 4.89 14.42 12.98
C ASP A 108 3.88 13.79 13.95
N ARG A 109 3.96 14.15 15.23
CA ARG A 109 3.18 13.54 16.33
C ARG A 109 2.10 14.48 16.86
N PRO A 110 1.09 13.95 17.57
CA PRO A 110 -0.01 14.74 18.14
C PRO A 110 0.44 15.79 19.17
N ASP A 111 1.56 15.55 19.83
CA ASP A 111 2.15 16.45 20.83
C ASP A 111 2.88 17.65 20.19
N GLY A 112 2.85 17.77 18.86
CA GLY A 112 3.51 18.82 18.10
C GLY A 112 5.00 18.55 17.84
N ASN A 113 5.55 17.42 18.32
CA ASN A 113 6.93 17.06 18.07
C ASN A 113 7.11 16.40 16.69
N THR A 114 8.17 16.79 15.99
CA THR A 114 8.65 16.09 14.80
C THR A 114 9.85 15.23 15.17
N VAL A 115 9.84 13.97 14.73
CA VAL A 115 10.96 13.04 14.93
C VAL A 115 11.52 12.63 13.59
N GLU A 116 12.76 13.04 13.31
CA GLU A 116 13.53 12.51 12.19
C GLU A 116 13.84 11.03 12.41
N ARG A 117 13.60 10.21 11.39
CA ARG A 117 13.73 8.75 11.43
C ARG A 117 14.82 8.22 10.52
N ALA A 118 14.93 8.78 9.32
CA ALA A 118 15.88 8.30 8.33
C ALA A 118 16.53 9.48 7.60
N GLN A 119 17.82 9.32 7.32
CA GLN A 119 18.54 10.10 6.33
C GLN A 119 19.48 9.14 5.60
N LEU A 120 19.07 8.70 4.41
CA LEU A 120 19.72 7.60 3.69
C LEU A 120 20.19 8.07 2.32
N SER A 121 21.48 7.91 2.05
CA SER A 121 22.13 8.27 0.78
C SER A 121 22.48 7.07 -0.09
N ASP A 122 22.63 5.88 0.50
CA ASP A 122 22.81 4.63 -0.22
C ASP A 122 21.51 3.83 -0.21
N LEU A 123 20.88 3.73 -1.37
CA LEU A 123 19.58 3.11 -1.57
C LEU A 123 19.61 2.08 -2.70
N GLN A 124 20.80 1.57 -3.04
CA GLN A 124 20.92 0.52 -4.05
C GLN A 124 20.16 -0.72 -3.58
N ASN A 125 19.35 -1.31 -4.46
CA ASN A 125 18.47 -2.45 -4.15
C ASN A 125 17.55 -2.23 -2.94
N THR A 126 17.28 -0.98 -2.56
CA THR A 126 16.35 -0.65 -1.50
C THR A 126 14.95 -0.49 -2.07
N VAL A 127 13.99 -1.08 -1.40
CA VAL A 127 12.56 -0.99 -1.72
C VAL A 127 11.80 -0.41 -0.54
N LEU A 128 10.68 0.23 -0.83
CA LEU A 128 9.82 0.85 0.16
C LEU A 128 8.35 0.77 -0.24
N ASP A 129 7.50 0.34 0.70
CA ASP A 129 6.03 0.32 0.55
C ASP A 129 5.59 -0.24 -0.82
N ALA A 130 4.77 0.45 -1.61
CA ALA A 130 4.35 -0.01 -2.93
C ALA A 130 5.49 -0.30 -3.92
N GLY A 131 6.68 0.27 -3.70
CA GLY A 131 7.87 -0.02 -4.49
C GLY A 131 8.42 -1.44 -4.28
N PHE A 132 8.11 -2.08 -3.15
CA PHE A 132 8.43 -3.49 -2.90
C PHE A 132 7.66 -4.42 -3.85
N ASP A 133 6.35 -4.21 -4.00
CA ASP A 133 5.53 -5.01 -4.90
C ASP A 133 5.99 -4.84 -6.37
N GLN A 134 6.24 -3.59 -6.79
CA GLN A 134 6.81 -3.32 -8.12
C GLN A 134 8.17 -4.02 -8.32
N TYR A 135 9.04 -4.00 -7.31
CA TYR A 135 10.34 -4.68 -7.39
C TYR A 135 10.20 -6.19 -7.57
N LEU A 136 9.28 -6.84 -6.84
CA LEU A 136 9.06 -8.27 -7.00
C LEU A 136 8.50 -8.61 -8.39
N GLN A 137 7.59 -7.79 -8.92
CA GLN A 137 7.06 -7.97 -10.28
C GLN A 137 8.18 -7.84 -11.33
N ASP A 138 8.99 -6.78 -11.25
CA ASP A 138 10.08 -6.53 -12.20
C ASP A 138 11.18 -7.59 -12.12
N ARG A 139 11.34 -8.23 -10.96
CA ARG A 139 12.34 -9.28 -10.69
C ARG A 139 11.75 -10.69 -10.67
N MET A 140 10.49 -10.86 -11.08
CA MET A 140 9.80 -12.15 -10.94
C MET A 140 10.49 -13.25 -11.74
N THR A 141 10.97 -12.95 -12.95
CA THR A 141 11.75 -13.90 -13.77
C THR A 141 12.99 -14.39 -13.01
N ASP A 142 13.72 -13.50 -12.33
CA ASP A 142 14.90 -13.89 -11.55
C ASP A 142 14.53 -14.76 -10.35
N ILE A 143 13.37 -14.53 -9.71
CA ILE A 143 12.85 -15.37 -8.63
C ILE A 143 12.51 -16.77 -9.15
N ILE A 144 11.90 -16.86 -10.33
CA ILE A 144 11.55 -18.14 -10.96
C ILE A 144 12.81 -18.91 -11.36
N ASP A 145 13.74 -18.25 -12.05
CA ASP A 145 14.92 -18.90 -12.63
C ASP A 145 15.96 -19.27 -11.58
N ASN A 146 16.19 -18.40 -10.59
CA ASN A 146 17.21 -18.59 -9.56
C ASN A 146 16.64 -19.08 -8.22
N GLY A 147 15.32 -19.18 -8.10
CA GLY A 147 14.59 -19.58 -6.89
C GLY A 147 14.49 -18.48 -5.82
N ARG A 148 15.27 -17.40 -5.91
CA ARG A 148 15.26 -16.29 -4.94
C ARG A 148 15.95 -15.03 -5.43
N ILE A 149 15.63 -13.90 -4.80
CA ILE A 149 16.37 -12.64 -4.87
C ILE A 149 16.56 -12.03 -3.48
N ASP A 150 17.60 -11.22 -3.31
CA ASP A 150 17.86 -10.46 -2.08
C ASP A 150 17.67 -8.97 -2.35
N PHE A 151 17.18 -8.25 -1.34
CA PHE A 151 16.94 -6.81 -1.40
C PHE A 151 16.91 -6.20 0.01
N ASP A 152 16.99 -4.88 0.08
CA ASP A 152 16.87 -4.14 1.34
C ASP A 152 15.50 -3.49 1.44
N PHE A 153 14.79 -3.69 2.55
CA PHE A 153 13.49 -3.07 2.79
C PHE A 153 13.64 -1.90 3.76
N LEU A 154 13.26 -0.69 3.35
CA LEU A 154 13.22 0.47 4.23
C LEU A 154 11.93 0.45 5.08
N SER A 155 12.07 0.32 6.39
CA SER A 155 10.93 0.30 7.31
C SER A 155 10.38 1.71 7.57
N LEU A 156 9.08 1.90 7.37
CA LEU A 156 8.37 3.16 7.64
C LEU A 156 8.44 3.60 9.10
N GLY A 157 8.34 2.66 10.03
CA GLY A 157 8.36 2.98 11.46
C GLY A 157 9.76 3.15 12.03
N ALA A 158 10.73 2.39 11.52
CA ALA A 158 12.08 2.36 12.08
C ALA A 158 13.07 3.32 11.41
N GLY A 159 12.79 3.79 10.19
CA GLY A 159 13.68 4.69 9.46
C GLY A 159 15.03 4.09 9.08
N ARG A 160 15.10 2.76 8.95
CA ARG A 160 16.31 2.04 8.55
C ARG A 160 15.99 0.87 7.64
N THR A 161 16.99 0.43 6.90
CA THR A 161 16.89 -0.73 6.01
C THR A 161 17.13 -2.04 6.75
N TYR A 162 16.50 -3.09 6.26
CA TYR A 162 16.72 -4.46 6.69
C TYR A 162 16.86 -5.35 5.46
N ALA A 163 17.81 -6.28 5.49
CA ALA A 163 18.01 -7.21 4.38
C ALA A 163 16.98 -8.34 4.41
N PHE A 164 16.32 -8.56 3.27
CA PHE A 164 15.34 -9.61 3.05
C PHE A 164 15.72 -10.49 1.86
N THR A 165 15.13 -11.67 1.83
CA THR A 165 15.16 -12.58 0.68
C THR A 165 13.71 -12.86 0.27
N ALA A 166 13.39 -12.67 -1.01
CA ALA A 166 12.19 -13.23 -1.62
C ALA A 166 12.53 -14.59 -2.22
N GLN A 167 11.79 -15.63 -1.86
CA GLN A 167 12.06 -16.99 -2.27
C GLN A 167 10.81 -17.64 -2.88
N LEU A 168 10.96 -18.22 -4.07
CA LEU A 168 9.92 -19.01 -4.70
C LEU A 168 9.55 -20.19 -3.79
N GLN A 169 8.27 -20.31 -3.47
CA GLN A 169 7.72 -21.44 -2.72
C GLN A 169 7.06 -22.45 -3.65
N SER A 170 6.26 -21.96 -4.59
CA SER A 170 5.60 -22.79 -5.58
C SER A 170 5.33 -22.00 -6.86
N LEU A 171 5.21 -22.73 -7.96
CA LEU A 171 4.86 -22.23 -9.28
C LEU A 171 3.90 -23.24 -9.92
N ASN A 172 2.71 -22.79 -10.28
CA ASN A 172 1.72 -23.62 -10.99
C ASN A 172 1.16 -22.88 -12.21
N ASP A 173 0.09 -23.40 -12.82
CA ASP A 173 -0.48 -22.82 -14.04
C ASP A 173 -1.09 -21.43 -13.85
N ASN A 174 -1.57 -21.12 -12.64
CA ASN A 174 -2.30 -19.89 -12.36
C ASN A 174 -1.54 -18.94 -11.44
N THR A 175 -0.70 -19.45 -10.55
CA THR A 175 -0.08 -18.63 -9.49
C THR A 175 1.41 -18.85 -9.31
N ILE A 176 2.04 -17.81 -8.76
CA ILE A 176 3.42 -17.80 -8.27
C ILE A 176 3.37 -17.47 -6.78
N GLU A 177 3.87 -18.36 -5.94
CA GLU A 177 3.92 -18.15 -4.49
C GLU A 177 5.33 -17.76 -4.06
N VAL A 178 5.46 -16.61 -3.41
CA VAL A 178 6.74 -16.05 -2.96
C VAL A 178 6.68 -15.81 -1.47
N ARG A 179 7.66 -16.34 -0.74
CA ARG A 179 7.87 -16.05 0.68
C ARG A 179 8.97 -15.02 0.83
N VAL A 180 8.71 -13.98 1.60
CA VAL A 180 9.69 -12.95 1.93
C VAL A 180 10.04 -13.02 3.40
N ALA A 181 11.32 -13.18 3.70
CA ALA A 181 11.81 -13.37 5.06
C ALA A 181 13.12 -12.60 5.30
N PRO A 182 13.41 -12.17 6.54
CA PRO A 182 14.68 -11.52 6.87
C PRO A 182 15.87 -12.39 6.46
N ARG A 183 16.93 -11.81 5.89
CA ARG A 183 18.11 -12.58 5.48
C ARG A 183 18.86 -13.19 6.67
N SER A 184 18.95 -12.44 7.77
CA SER A 184 19.62 -12.91 8.99
C SER A 184 18.80 -13.97 9.71
N ALA A 185 19.38 -15.16 9.89
CA ALA A 185 18.75 -16.25 10.63
C ALA A 185 18.40 -15.89 12.08
N ILE A 186 19.17 -14.99 12.72
CA ILE A 186 18.88 -14.50 14.07
C ILE A 186 17.62 -13.62 14.05
N ILE A 187 17.46 -12.77 13.03
CA ILE A 187 16.28 -11.90 12.89
C ILE A 187 15.03 -12.72 12.57
N ARG A 188 15.15 -13.82 11.79
CA ARG A 188 14.04 -14.74 11.50
C ARG A 188 13.40 -15.37 12.73
N PHE A 189 14.08 -15.37 13.88
CA PHE A 189 13.48 -15.85 15.14
C PHE A 189 12.45 -14.87 15.73
N PHE A 190 12.49 -13.60 15.32
CA PHE A 190 11.68 -12.53 15.91
C PHE A 190 10.76 -11.82 14.90
N VAL A 191 10.96 -12.07 13.61
CA VAL A 191 10.19 -11.44 12.53
C VAL A 191 9.66 -12.55 11.63
N ASP A 192 8.35 -12.70 11.66
CA ASP A 192 7.65 -13.67 10.83
C ASP A 192 7.82 -13.32 9.34
N PRO A 193 7.92 -14.34 8.47
CA PRO A 193 7.89 -14.12 7.04
C PRO A 193 6.53 -13.61 6.59
N ILE A 194 6.50 -12.99 5.42
CA ILE A 194 5.27 -12.69 4.71
C ILE A 194 5.16 -13.62 3.50
N ASP A 195 3.95 -14.05 3.18
CA ASP A 195 3.64 -14.93 2.05
C ASP A 195 2.79 -14.19 1.04
N LEU A 196 3.20 -14.26 -0.23
CA LEU A 196 2.61 -13.55 -1.35
C LEU A 196 2.17 -14.54 -2.41
N VAL A 197 1.00 -14.30 -2.99
CA VAL A 197 0.47 -15.06 -4.12
C VAL A 197 0.22 -14.08 -5.26
N TYR A 198 0.91 -14.30 -6.36
CA TYR A 198 0.77 -13.53 -7.59
C TYR A 198 0.02 -14.35 -8.63
N ASP A 199 -0.80 -13.66 -9.42
CA ASP A 199 -1.28 -14.17 -10.70
C ASP A 199 -0.10 -14.41 -11.65
N ARG A 200 -0.04 -15.57 -12.29
CA ARG A 200 1.12 -15.94 -13.12
C ARG A 200 1.22 -15.14 -14.41
N GLU A 201 0.10 -14.77 -15.01
CA GLU A 201 0.08 -14.11 -16.32
C GLU A 201 0.30 -12.60 -16.17
N THR A 202 -0.43 -11.99 -15.24
CA THR A 202 -0.47 -10.54 -15.06
C THR A 202 0.52 -10.04 -14.02
N LEU A 203 1.07 -10.93 -13.18
CA LEU A 203 1.87 -10.58 -12.00
C LEU A 203 1.12 -9.67 -11.00
N ALA A 204 -0.22 -9.66 -11.05
CA ALA A 204 -1.04 -8.98 -10.07
C ALA A 204 -0.95 -9.71 -8.72
N LEU A 205 -0.71 -8.98 -7.63
CA LEU A 205 -0.69 -9.54 -6.27
C LEU A 205 -2.12 -9.90 -5.87
N GLN A 206 -2.45 -11.18 -5.80
CA GLN A 206 -3.79 -11.66 -5.45
C GLN A 206 -3.98 -11.78 -3.93
N ARG A 207 -2.93 -12.19 -3.21
CA ARG A 207 -3.00 -12.42 -1.77
C ARG A 207 -1.70 -12.07 -1.06
N TYR A 208 -1.84 -11.41 0.08
CA TYR A 208 -0.78 -11.15 1.04
C TYR A 208 -1.12 -11.81 2.37
N GLN A 209 -0.14 -12.38 3.06
CA GLN A 209 -0.29 -12.86 4.43
C GLN A 209 0.93 -12.47 5.25
N GLY A 210 0.72 -11.78 6.37
CA GLY A 210 1.78 -11.42 7.30
C GLY A 210 1.53 -10.11 8.04
N ILE A 211 2.60 -9.59 8.64
CA ILE A 211 2.56 -8.34 9.41
C ILE A 211 2.28 -7.11 8.54
N THR A 212 1.18 -6.44 8.82
CA THR A 212 0.75 -5.23 8.10
C THR A 212 1.48 -3.98 8.61
N ASN A 213 1.41 -2.89 7.84
CA ASN A 213 1.84 -1.56 8.30
C ASN A 213 0.89 -0.95 9.35
N PHE A 214 -0.29 -1.55 9.55
CA PHE A 214 -1.29 -1.08 10.49
C PHE A 214 -1.01 -1.57 11.92
N ARG A 215 -1.33 -0.73 12.90
CA ARG A 215 -1.27 -1.06 14.32
C ARG A 215 -2.62 -0.89 14.97
N ARG A 216 -3.03 -1.87 15.78
CA ARG A 216 -4.23 -1.80 16.64
C ARG A 216 -3.76 -1.84 18.08
N ASP A 217 -4.14 -0.84 18.87
CA ASP A 217 -3.74 -0.70 20.28
C ASP A 217 -2.22 -0.79 20.50
N GLY A 218 -1.45 -0.21 19.57
CA GLY A 218 0.02 -0.21 19.60
C GLY A 218 0.68 -1.51 19.11
N SER A 219 -0.08 -2.58 18.90
CA SER A 219 0.40 -3.87 18.41
C SER A 219 0.36 -3.94 16.89
N ILE A 220 1.36 -4.59 16.28
CA ILE A 220 1.37 -4.85 14.84
C ILE A 220 0.27 -5.87 14.53
N VAL A 221 -0.50 -5.60 13.49
CA VAL A 221 -1.58 -6.49 13.05
C VAL A 221 -1.05 -7.46 12.01
N ASN A 222 -1.29 -8.76 12.21
CA ASN A 222 -1.12 -9.79 11.20
C ASN A 222 -2.44 -9.95 10.44
N ALA A 223 -2.40 -10.05 9.11
CA ALA A 223 -3.59 -10.19 8.29
C ALA A 223 -3.37 -11.08 7.07
N ILE A 224 -4.45 -11.68 6.60
CA ILE A 224 -4.58 -12.15 5.22
C ILE A 224 -5.31 -11.04 4.45
N ILE A 225 -4.69 -10.54 3.39
CA ILE A 225 -5.26 -9.52 2.52
C ILE A 225 -5.50 -10.14 1.15
N GLU A 226 -6.75 -10.13 0.71
CA GLU A 226 -7.15 -10.55 -0.63
C GLU A 226 -7.40 -9.32 -1.49
N TYR A 227 -6.84 -9.32 -2.70
CA TYR A 227 -6.86 -8.19 -3.61
C TYR A 227 -7.79 -8.41 -4.79
N GLU A 228 -8.60 -7.41 -5.07
CA GLU A 228 -9.50 -7.35 -6.21
C GLU A 228 -9.11 -6.16 -7.09
N TYR A 229 -8.66 -6.45 -8.31
CA TYR A 229 -8.31 -5.43 -9.30
C TYR A 229 -9.55 -5.06 -10.08
N LEU A 230 -9.96 -3.80 -9.95
CA LEU A 230 -11.17 -3.29 -10.57
C LEU A 230 -10.79 -2.83 -11.98
N THR A 231 -11.25 -3.57 -12.99
CA THR A 231 -11.13 -3.12 -14.37
C THR A 231 -11.98 -1.86 -14.51
N ASN A 232 -11.33 -0.69 -14.59
CA ASN A 232 -12.01 0.50 -15.09
C ASN A 232 -12.43 0.16 -16.53
N ASN A 233 -13.73 -0.10 -16.72
CA ASN A 233 -14.36 -0.05 -18.03
C ASN A 233 -14.35 1.41 -18.49
N SER A 234 -13.18 1.92 -18.86
CA SER A 234 -13.02 3.05 -19.76
C SER A 234 -13.22 2.53 -21.17
N THR A 235 -14.43 2.05 -21.46
CA THR A 235 -14.97 2.14 -22.81
C THR A 235 -15.38 3.61 -23.03
N GLU A 236 -15.33 4.06 -24.28
CA GLU A 236 -15.54 5.43 -24.80
C GLU A 236 -14.23 6.21 -25.00
N GLY A 237 -13.78 6.52 -26.22
CA GLY A 237 -14.32 6.33 -27.56
C GLY A 237 -13.33 6.87 -28.59
#